data_AF-A0A7K9CAM0-F1
#
_entry.id   AF-A0A7K9CAM0-F1
#
_cell.length_a   1.000
_cell.length_b   1.000
_cell.length_c   1.000
_cell.angle_alpha   90.00
_cell.angle_beta   90.00
_cell.angle_gamma   90.00
#
_symmetry.space_group_name_H-M   'P 1'
#
loop_
_entity.id
_entity.type
_entity.pdbx_description
1 polymer ?
#
loop_
_entity_poly.entity_id
_entity_poly.type
_entity_poly.pdbx_seq_one_letter_code
_entity_poly.pdbx_strand_id
1 'polypeptide(L)'
;DSSRFLQEGDIVPRRTRSAISCRQCNWPKSSDGIVRVPYVLDPTYEESHIKGIEDAMAEFEALTCINFVKHTEEHDYLSIRSLDGCWSNYGKVGGEQTVSVMIGGCTWKGVIQHELEHALGFLHEHSRSDRDKHVKIMWDYISPHDRPDFKKFENSKNLGLPYDYASIMHYGPYTFSNTTGKATIVPIPDPSVHIGQRQGLSNLDVAKINTLYDCRRCSTILDAASGSLTSANYPRNYSDNTNCVWLLRTRSRKISLHFQAFELQKTRGCEGDYVKVYDGSSKSSPVLMNKTCGSEIPNELVASSNLMLVEFVTDGNNTASGFEATFTSGRSE
;
A
#
# COMPACT_ATOMS: atom_id res chain seq x y z
N ASP A 1 -10.59 -8.35 26.01
CA ASP A 1 -11.30 -7.27 25.31
C ASP A 1 -10.33 -6.13 25.06
N SER A 2 -9.57 -6.23 23.97
CA SER A 2 -8.39 -5.39 23.70
C SER A 2 -8.76 -4.00 23.15
N SER A 3 -10.02 -3.82 22.73
CA SER A 3 -10.58 -2.56 22.21
C SER A 3 -10.73 -1.46 23.25
N ARG A 4 -10.65 -1.78 24.55
CA ARG A 4 -10.86 -0.79 25.63
C ARG A 4 -9.67 0.14 25.88
N PHE A 5 -8.52 -0.11 25.27
CA PHE A 5 -7.29 0.68 25.44
C PHE A 5 -6.51 0.76 24.12
N LEU A 6 -7.12 1.36 23.11
CA LEU A 6 -6.45 1.67 21.84
C LEU A 6 -5.62 2.94 21.99
N GLN A 7 -4.42 2.92 21.42
CA GLN A 7 -3.56 4.07 21.27
C GLN A 7 -3.78 4.64 19.87
N GLU A 8 -3.91 5.95 19.76
CA GLU A 8 -4.25 6.59 18.47
C GLU A 8 -5.53 5.98 17.89
N GLY A 9 -6.54 5.73 18.71
CA GLY A 9 -7.85 5.26 18.26
C GLY A 9 -7.94 3.82 17.72
N ASP A 10 -6.88 3.23 17.17
CA ASP A 10 -6.90 1.95 16.45
C ASP A 10 -5.64 1.08 16.63
N ILE A 11 -4.64 1.49 17.43
CA ILE A 11 -3.44 0.69 17.67
C ILE A 11 -3.54 -0.02 19.02
N VAL A 12 -3.48 -1.34 19.03
CA VAL A 12 -3.37 -2.13 20.27
C VAL A 12 -1.89 -2.15 20.73
N PRO A 13 -1.54 -1.50 21.86
CA PRO A 13 -0.17 -1.47 22.34
C PRO A 13 0.30 -2.84 22.86
N ARG A 14 1.61 -3.10 22.79
CA ARG A 14 2.21 -4.31 23.41
C ARG A 14 2.05 -4.27 24.93
N ARG A 15 1.91 -5.44 25.55
CA ARG A 15 1.72 -5.58 27.02
C ARG A 15 2.92 -5.14 27.89
N THR A 16 4.07 -4.76 27.31
CA THR A 16 5.29 -4.36 28.06
C THR A 16 5.54 -2.85 28.02
N ARG A 17 6.20 -2.32 29.07
CA ARG A 17 6.33 -0.88 29.43
C ARG A 17 7.02 0.05 28.41
N SER A 18 7.40 -0.44 27.24
CA SER A 18 7.89 0.40 26.12
C SER A 18 7.27 -0.10 24.83
N ALA A 19 5.95 0.07 24.71
CA ALA A 19 5.10 -0.51 23.67
C ALA A 19 5.53 -0.22 22.22
N ILE A 20 6.38 0.80 21.99
CA ILE A 20 6.78 1.29 20.66
C ILE A 20 8.31 1.20 20.44
N SER A 21 9.10 0.98 21.50
CA SER A 21 10.55 0.77 21.38
C SER A 21 10.81 -0.68 20.98
N CYS A 22 10.66 -0.95 19.70
CA CYS A 22 10.73 -2.30 19.20
C CYS A 22 11.95 -2.52 18.29
N ARG A 23 12.87 -3.39 18.75
CA ARG A 23 14.06 -3.82 18.00
C ARG A 23 13.82 -5.07 17.13
N GLN A 24 12.70 -5.78 17.30
CA GLN A 24 12.39 -7.08 16.64
C GLN A 24 10.88 -7.31 16.40
N CYS A 25 10.15 -6.34 15.86
CA CYS A 25 8.72 -6.48 15.50
C CYS A 25 8.50 -6.44 14.00
N ASN A 26 9.56 -6.39 13.21
CA ASN A 26 9.38 -6.60 11.78
C ASN A 26 9.08 -8.09 11.57
N TRP A 27 8.18 -8.37 10.65
CA TRP A 27 8.00 -9.70 10.12
C TRP A 27 9.31 -10.20 9.47
N PRO A 28 9.70 -11.47 9.67
CA PRO A 28 10.97 -11.96 9.17
C PRO A 28 10.98 -12.02 7.64
N LYS A 29 12.09 -11.59 7.04
CA LYS A 29 12.36 -11.76 5.61
C LYS A 29 13.07 -13.09 5.38
N SER A 30 12.53 -13.90 4.50
CA SER A 30 13.12 -15.16 4.05
C SER A 30 14.34 -14.91 3.15
N SER A 31 15.15 -15.94 2.93
CA SER A 31 16.38 -15.85 2.10
C SER A 31 16.12 -15.55 0.63
N ASP A 32 14.91 -15.82 0.13
CA ASP A 32 14.44 -15.44 -1.21
C ASP A 32 14.03 -13.97 -1.31
N GLY A 33 14.14 -13.21 -0.22
CA GLY A 33 13.84 -11.80 -0.15
C GLY A 33 12.36 -11.47 0.08
N ILE A 34 11.51 -12.46 0.35
CA ILE A 34 10.09 -12.27 0.61
C ILE A 34 9.82 -12.25 2.12
N VAL A 35 8.93 -11.35 2.55
CA VAL A 35 8.42 -11.28 3.91
C VAL A 35 7.07 -11.96 3.94
N ARG A 36 7.04 -13.19 4.42
CA ARG A 36 5.80 -13.97 4.53
C ARG A 36 5.07 -13.62 5.82
N VAL A 37 3.82 -13.18 5.72
CA VAL A 37 2.95 -12.83 6.84
C VAL A 37 1.79 -13.83 6.85
N PRO A 38 1.85 -14.88 7.69
CA PRO A 38 0.80 -15.87 7.76
C PRO A 38 -0.50 -15.26 8.32
N TYR A 39 -1.65 -15.68 7.80
CA TYR A 39 -2.94 -15.21 8.30
C TYR A 39 -4.02 -16.29 8.29
N VAL A 40 -4.99 -16.13 9.20
CA VAL A 40 -6.28 -16.82 9.21
C VAL A 40 -7.41 -15.80 9.13
N LEU A 41 -8.53 -16.21 8.52
CA LEU A 41 -9.75 -15.40 8.43
C LEU A 41 -10.82 -15.98 9.34
N ASP A 42 -11.56 -15.09 10.00
CA ASP A 42 -12.75 -15.46 10.76
C ASP A 42 -13.77 -16.20 9.89
N PRO A 43 -14.29 -17.35 10.33
CA PRO A 43 -15.23 -18.15 9.55
C PRO A 43 -16.58 -17.45 9.31
N THR A 44 -16.85 -16.33 9.98
CA THR A 44 -18.06 -15.52 9.76
C THR A 44 -17.97 -14.65 8.49
N TYR A 45 -16.79 -14.48 7.90
CA TYR A 45 -16.66 -13.75 6.64
C TYR A 45 -17.25 -14.52 5.47
N GLU A 46 -18.23 -13.91 4.80
CA GLU A 46 -18.71 -14.34 3.49
C GLU A 46 -17.67 -14.12 2.38
N GLU A 47 -17.89 -14.75 1.22
CA GLU A 47 -17.00 -14.71 0.05
C GLU A 47 -16.63 -13.27 -0.40
N SER A 48 -17.58 -12.34 -0.33
CA SER A 48 -17.35 -10.93 -0.67
C SER A 48 -16.36 -10.25 0.27
N HIS A 49 -16.44 -10.54 1.57
CA HIS A 49 -15.52 -10.01 2.58
C HIS A 49 -14.13 -10.61 2.41
N ILE A 50 -14.06 -11.93 2.20
CA ILE A 50 -12.80 -12.64 1.94
C ILE A 50 -12.12 -12.04 0.71
N LYS A 51 -12.85 -11.86 -0.38
CA LYS A 51 -12.34 -11.24 -1.60
C LYS A 51 -11.84 -9.82 -1.35
N GLY A 52 -12.58 -8.99 -0.60
CA GLY A 52 -12.14 -7.63 -0.27
C GLY A 52 -10.84 -7.60 0.54
N ILE A 53 -10.66 -8.53 1.48
CA ILE A 53 -9.42 -8.69 2.26
C ILE A 53 -8.27 -9.16 1.36
N GLU A 54 -8.51 -10.16 0.51
CA GLU A 54 -7.50 -10.69 -0.40
C GLU A 54 -7.09 -9.65 -1.47
N ASP A 55 -8.03 -8.86 -1.98
CA ASP A 55 -7.77 -7.75 -2.92
C ASP A 55 -6.94 -6.63 -2.24
N ALA A 56 -7.17 -6.36 -0.95
CA ALA A 56 -6.38 -5.42 -0.16
C ALA A 56 -4.95 -5.92 0.04
N MET A 57 -4.78 -7.20 0.41
CA MET A 57 -3.49 -7.86 0.55
C MET A 57 -2.70 -7.87 -0.75
N ALA A 58 -3.34 -8.26 -1.86
CA ALA A 58 -2.68 -8.48 -3.15
C ALA A 58 -2.03 -7.22 -3.73
N GLU A 59 -2.48 -6.02 -3.34
CA GLU A 59 -1.81 -4.76 -3.71
C GLU A 59 -0.46 -4.59 -3.01
N PHE A 60 -0.34 -4.97 -1.72
CA PHE A 60 0.97 -5.03 -1.05
C PHE A 60 1.90 -6.01 -1.77
N GLU A 61 1.39 -7.18 -2.16
CA GLU A 61 2.19 -8.24 -2.80
C GLU A 61 2.68 -7.84 -4.20
N ALA A 62 1.90 -7.01 -4.89
CA ALA A 62 2.28 -6.44 -6.17
C ALA A 62 3.37 -5.37 -6.02
N LEU A 63 3.25 -4.48 -5.02
CA LEU A 63 4.06 -3.27 -4.88
C LEU A 63 5.26 -3.41 -3.93
N THR A 64 5.31 -4.48 -3.16
CA THR A 64 6.34 -4.69 -2.13
C THR A 64 6.85 -6.13 -2.15
N CYS A 65 7.72 -6.48 -1.20
CA CYS A 65 8.14 -7.86 -0.96
C CYS A 65 7.33 -8.55 0.16
N ILE A 66 6.25 -7.92 0.66
CA ILE A 66 5.31 -8.55 1.58
C ILE A 66 4.48 -9.58 0.82
N ASN A 67 4.25 -10.74 1.42
CA ASN A 67 3.35 -11.76 0.88
C ASN A 67 2.50 -12.34 2.02
N PHE A 68 1.19 -12.23 1.90
CA PHE A 68 0.25 -12.75 2.87
C PHE A 68 -0.07 -14.20 2.51
N VAL A 69 0.26 -15.12 3.41
CA VAL A 69 0.10 -16.57 3.16
C VAL A 69 -0.93 -17.16 4.10
N LYS A 70 -1.72 -18.14 3.65
CA LYS A 70 -2.63 -18.85 4.55
C LYS A 70 -1.80 -19.56 5.62
N HIS A 71 -2.10 -19.30 6.88
CA HIS A 71 -1.43 -19.93 8.01
C HIS A 71 -1.62 -21.46 7.97
N THR A 72 -0.57 -22.17 8.36
CA THR A 72 -0.53 -23.62 8.53
C THR A 72 -0.08 -23.98 9.95
N GLU A 73 1.21 -23.84 10.24
CA GLU A 73 1.84 -24.22 11.52
C GLU A 73 2.73 -23.09 12.08
N GLU A 74 2.75 -21.93 11.42
CA GLU A 74 3.61 -20.81 11.81
C GLU A 74 3.25 -20.27 13.20
N HIS A 75 4.24 -20.13 14.08
CA HIS A 75 4.01 -19.61 15.43
C HIS A 75 3.44 -18.18 15.45
N ASP A 76 3.93 -17.31 14.56
CA ASP A 76 3.52 -15.90 14.48
C ASP A 76 2.60 -15.70 13.28
N TYR A 77 1.38 -15.20 13.50
CA TYR A 77 0.40 -14.99 12.42
C TYR A 77 -0.68 -13.98 12.76
N LEU A 78 -1.32 -13.45 11.72
CA LEU A 78 -2.47 -12.55 11.82
C LEU A 78 -3.78 -13.35 11.92
N SER A 79 -4.62 -12.96 12.87
CA SER A 79 -5.98 -13.46 13.04
C SER A 79 -6.93 -12.34 12.67
N ILE A 80 -7.41 -12.33 11.43
CA ILE A 80 -8.27 -11.26 10.92
C ILE A 80 -9.71 -11.58 11.29
N ARG A 81 -10.33 -10.73 12.13
CA ARG A 81 -11.63 -11.01 12.74
C ARG A 81 -12.59 -9.83 12.67
N SER A 82 -13.88 -10.11 12.69
CA SER A 82 -14.91 -9.07 12.74
C SER A 82 -15.26 -8.76 14.19
N LEU A 83 -14.46 -7.90 14.83
CA LEU A 83 -14.73 -7.39 16.19
C LEU A 83 -15.25 -5.94 16.11
N ASP A 84 -15.55 -5.34 17.27
CA ASP A 84 -15.98 -3.94 17.34
C ASP A 84 -14.83 -3.00 16.95
N GLY A 85 -15.06 -2.18 15.92
CA GLY A 85 -14.08 -1.25 15.36
C GLY A 85 -13.07 -1.84 14.39
N CYS A 86 -12.26 -0.94 13.82
CA CYS A 86 -11.10 -1.25 12.98
C CYS A 86 -9.85 -0.97 13.80
N TRP A 87 -8.99 -1.96 13.96
CA TRP A 87 -7.77 -1.81 14.75
C TRP A 87 -6.80 -2.95 14.51
N SER A 88 -5.53 -2.72 14.84
CA SER A 88 -4.46 -3.69 14.68
C SER A 88 -3.37 -3.53 15.72
N ASN A 89 -2.51 -4.54 15.86
CA ASN A 89 -1.29 -4.41 16.62
C ASN A 89 -0.21 -3.68 15.80
N TYR A 90 0.65 -2.92 16.49
CA TYR A 90 1.85 -2.34 15.86
C TYR A 90 2.95 -3.38 15.67
N GLY A 91 3.16 -3.79 14.42
CA GLY A 91 4.16 -4.77 14.01
C GLY A 91 3.85 -6.19 14.50
N LYS A 92 4.83 -7.10 14.31
CA LYS A 92 4.81 -8.46 14.84
C LYS A 92 4.96 -8.46 16.36
N VAL A 93 3.95 -8.94 17.07
CA VAL A 93 3.95 -8.97 18.54
C VAL A 93 4.34 -10.33 19.14
N GLY A 94 4.26 -11.40 18.34
CA GLY A 94 4.59 -12.77 18.72
C GLY A 94 3.34 -13.60 19.03
N GLY A 95 3.24 -14.81 18.48
CA GLY A 95 2.04 -15.66 18.57
C GLY A 95 0.93 -15.20 17.61
N GLU A 96 -0.30 -15.63 17.91
CA GLU A 96 -1.51 -15.10 17.27
C GLU A 96 -1.67 -13.61 17.62
N GLN A 97 -1.84 -12.75 16.61
CA GLN A 97 -2.18 -11.33 16.80
C GLN A 97 -3.40 -10.93 15.97
N THR A 98 -4.30 -10.17 16.57
CA THR A 98 -5.58 -9.84 15.94
C THR A 98 -5.50 -8.59 15.08
N VAL A 99 -6.13 -8.64 13.91
CA VAL A 99 -6.48 -7.48 13.10
C VAL A 99 -8.01 -7.43 13.03
N SER A 100 -8.63 -6.38 13.54
CA SER A 100 -10.10 -6.23 13.51
C SER A 100 -10.53 -5.56 12.21
N VAL A 101 -11.31 -6.28 11.41
CA VAL A 101 -11.97 -5.78 10.21
C VAL A 101 -13.47 -6.02 10.38
N MET A 102 -14.13 -5.12 11.13
CA MET A 102 -15.56 -5.20 11.36
C MET A 102 -16.35 -5.20 10.04
N ILE A 103 -17.23 -6.18 9.85
CA ILE A 103 -18.10 -6.29 8.65
C ILE A 103 -18.89 -4.99 8.40
N GLY A 104 -19.41 -4.37 9.46
CA GLY A 104 -20.26 -3.18 9.40
C GLY A 104 -19.55 -1.84 9.20
N GLY A 105 -18.25 -1.80 8.90
CA GLY A 105 -17.56 -0.51 8.73
C GLY A 105 -16.10 -0.54 8.26
N CYS A 106 -15.41 -1.67 8.35
CA CYS A 106 -13.97 -1.76 8.06
C CYS A 106 -13.63 -2.51 6.78
N THR A 107 -14.61 -3.01 6.03
CA THR A 107 -14.42 -3.88 4.86
C THR A 107 -14.02 -3.14 3.58
N TRP A 108 -13.81 -1.82 3.68
CA TRP A 108 -13.27 -1.02 2.58
C TRP A 108 -11.78 -1.31 2.38
N LYS A 109 -11.36 -1.51 1.13
CA LYS A 109 -9.97 -1.85 0.77
C LYS A 109 -8.93 -1.00 1.51
N GLY A 110 -9.07 0.33 1.48
CA GLY A 110 -8.09 1.21 2.14
C GLY A 110 -8.12 1.17 3.66
N VAL A 111 -9.26 0.84 4.28
CA VAL A 111 -9.32 0.61 5.73
C VAL A 111 -8.61 -0.70 6.09
N ILE A 112 -8.85 -1.77 5.33
CA ILE A 112 -8.13 -3.03 5.52
C ILE A 112 -6.62 -2.83 5.36
N GLN A 113 -6.19 -2.11 4.32
CA GLN A 113 -4.78 -1.82 4.08
C GLN A 113 -4.16 -1.01 5.23
N HIS A 114 -4.88 -0.04 5.77
CA HIS A 114 -4.45 0.73 6.94
C HIS A 114 -4.17 -0.18 8.15
N GLU A 115 -5.09 -1.09 8.48
CA GLU A 115 -4.91 -2.03 9.60
C GLU A 115 -3.78 -3.05 9.36
N LEU A 116 -3.60 -3.48 8.12
CA LEU A 116 -2.49 -4.34 7.73
C LEU A 116 -1.15 -3.58 7.80
N GLU A 117 -1.11 -2.30 7.47
CA GLU A 117 0.10 -1.48 7.55
C GLU A 117 0.51 -1.25 9.02
N HIS A 118 -0.45 -1.08 9.95
CA HIS A 118 -0.18 -1.18 11.38
C HIS A 118 0.46 -2.52 11.77
N ALA A 119 -0.07 -3.65 11.27
CA ALA A 119 0.49 -4.98 11.53
C ALA A 119 1.91 -5.16 10.96
N LEU A 120 2.28 -4.40 9.94
CA LEU A 120 3.63 -4.33 9.37
C LEU A 120 4.58 -3.40 10.16
N GLY A 121 4.07 -2.63 11.11
CA GLY A 121 4.88 -1.80 12.00
C GLY A 121 4.94 -0.34 11.60
N PHE A 122 3.85 0.20 11.05
CA PHE A 122 3.71 1.63 10.80
C PHE A 122 2.75 2.29 11.80
N LEU A 123 3.11 3.51 12.21
CA LEU A 123 2.28 4.39 13.04
C LEU A 123 1.59 5.41 12.13
N HIS A 124 0.66 6.17 12.69
CA HIS A 124 0.04 7.25 11.94
C HIS A 124 1.02 8.32 11.48
N GLU A 125 0.75 8.85 10.29
CA GLU A 125 1.59 9.90 9.68
C GLU A 125 1.54 11.19 10.49
N HIS A 126 0.36 11.56 11.01
CA HIS A 126 0.19 12.77 11.83
C HIS A 126 0.91 12.66 13.17
N SER A 127 1.40 11.50 13.57
CA SER A 127 2.11 11.28 14.84
C SER A 127 3.63 11.29 14.69
N ARG A 128 4.16 11.57 13.49
CA ARG A 128 5.60 11.74 13.28
C ARG A 128 6.20 12.84 14.15
N SER A 129 7.44 12.64 14.58
CA SER A 129 8.23 13.63 15.33
C SER A 129 8.33 15.00 14.63
N ASP A 130 8.35 15.02 13.30
CA ASP A 130 8.46 16.20 12.44
C ASP A 130 7.11 16.79 11.97
N ARG A 131 5.96 16.21 12.38
CA ARG A 131 4.63 16.57 11.88
C ARG A 131 4.26 18.06 12.03
N ASP A 132 4.78 18.75 13.05
CA ASP A 132 4.48 20.17 13.29
C ASP A 132 5.08 21.11 12.22
N LYS A 133 5.94 20.60 11.32
CA LYS A 133 6.38 21.34 10.11
C LYS A 133 5.36 21.27 8.97
N HIS A 134 4.37 20.38 9.07
CA HIS A 134 3.49 19.97 7.98
C HIS A 134 2.01 20.14 8.30
N VAL A 135 1.62 19.96 9.57
CA VAL A 135 0.24 20.12 10.03
C VAL A 135 0.19 20.89 11.34
N LYS A 136 -0.92 21.58 11.56
CA LYS A 136 -1.29 22.17 12.85
C LYS A 136 -2.40 21.35 13.49
N ILE A 137 -2.20 20.98 14.75
CA ILE A 137 -3.23 20.35 15.57
C ILE A 137 -4.07 21.43 16.27
N MET A 138 -5.37 21.40 16.07
CA MET A 138 -6.34 22.35 16.62
C MET A 138 -6.92 21.81 17.94
N TRP A 139 -6.13 21.89 19.01
CA TRP A 139 -6.44 21.32 20.33
C TRP A 139 -7.75 21.80 20.97
N ASP A 140 -8.24 22.98 20.57
CA ASP A 140 -9.52 23.53 21.04
C ASP A 140 -10.72 22.72 20.53
N TYR A 141 -10.55 22.01 19.42
CA TYR A 141 -11.60 21.20 18.80
C TYR A 141 -11.46 19.69 19.08
N ILE A 142 -10.56 19.32 20.00
CA ILE A 142 -10.32 17.94 20.41
C ILE A 142 -10.68 17.79 21.88
N SER A 143 -11.53 16.81 22.20
CA SER A 143 -11.93 16.54 23.58
C SER A 143 -10.70 16.14 24.43
N PRO A 144 -10.64 16.48 25.73
CA PRO A 144 -9.51 16.08 26.57
C PRO A 144 -9.23 14.57 26.59
N HIS A 145 -10.26 13.75 26.36
CA HIS A 145 -10.15 12.29 26.31
C HIS A 145 -9.36 11.82 25.08
N ASP A 146 -9.56 12.47 23.92
CA ASP A 146 -8.97 12.07 22.63
C ASP A 146 -7.61 12.74 22.34
N ARG A 147 -7.22 13.77 23.11
CA ARG A 147 -5.91 14.45 22.95
C ARG A 147 -4.69 13.52 22.97
N PRO A 148 -4.66 12.41 23.73
CA PRO A 148 -3.56 11.44 23.67
C PRO A 148 -3.32 10.86 22.26
N ASP A 149 -4.36 10.74 21.43
CA ASP A 149 -4.29 10.14 20.08
C ASP A 149 -3.65 11.06 19.02
N PHE A 150 -3.40 12.31 19.41
CA PHE A 150 -2.66 13.28 18.59
C PHE A 150 -1.24 13.52 19.10
N LYS A 151 -0.74 12.75 20.09
CA LYS A 151 0.63 12.94 20.57
C LYS A 151 1.64 12.46 19.53
N LYS A 152 2.78 13.15 19.45
CA LYS A 152 3.88 12.74 18.59
C LYS A 152 4.63 11.56 19.19
N PHE A 153 5.22 10.75 18.32
CA PHE A 153 6.26 9.81 18.67
C PHE A 153 7.63 10.46 18.46
N GLU A 154 8.27 10.88 19.55
CA GLU A 154 9.57 11.58 19.52
C GLU A 154 10.68 10.78 18.81
N ASN A 155 10.58 9.45 18.80
CA ASN A 155 11.52 8.56 18.11
C ASN A 155 10.90 7.88 16.87
N SER A 156 9.96 8.55 16.17
CA SER A 156 9.38 8.02 14.95
C SER A 156 10.47 7.71 13.92
N LYS A 157 10.56 6.45 13.48
CA LYS A 157 11.48 6.06 12.43
C LYS A 157 10.89 6.47 11.09
N ASN A 158 11.16 7.70 10.67
CA ASN A 158 10.67 8.24 9.39
C ASN A 158 11.38 7.64 8.16
N LEU A 159 12.37 6.75 8.37
CA LEU A 159 13.15 6.05 7.34
C LEU A 159 13.84 6.98 6.31
N GLY A 160 14.06 8.25 6.68
CA GLY A 160 14.62 9.26 5.77
C GLY A 160 13.65 9.75 4.70
N LEU A 161 12.37 9.36 4.76
CA LEU A 161 11.34 9.73 3.78
C LEU A 161 10.56 10.98 4.22
N PRO A 162 10.09 11.80 3.27
CA PRO A 162 9.32 13.02 3.56
C PRO A 162 7.98 12.71 4.24
N TYR A 163 7.34 13.75 4.77
CA TYR A 163 5.97 13.68 5.28
C TYR A 163 4.98 13.51 4.13
N ASP A 164 4.00 12.63 4.29
CA ASP A 164 3.03 12.31 3.24
C ASP A 164 1.58 12.60 3.64
N TYR A 165 1.04 13.71 3.15
CA TYR A 165 -0.38 14.06 3.33
C TYR A 165 -1.34 13.02 2.72
N ALA A 166 -0.90 12.32 1.67
CA ALA A 166 -1.69 11.31 0.98
C ALA A 166 -1.55 9.90 1.60
N SER A 167 -0.76 9.74 2.66
CA SER A 167 -0.57 8.46 3.32
C SER A 167 -1.91 7.90 3.79
N ILE A 168 -2.11 6.60 3.59
CA ILE A 168 -3.27 5.89 4.13
C ILE A 168 -3.27 5.87 5.67
N MET A 169 -2.09 6.10 6.27
CA MET A 169 -1.87 6.21 7.71
C MET A 169 -2.08 7.64 8.22
N HIS A 170 -2.53 8.58 7.39
CA HIS A 170 -2.86 9.93 7.86
C HIS A 170 -4.33 9.98 8.32
N TYR A 171 -4.59 10.62 9.46
CA TYR A 171 -5.95 10.97 9.88
C TYR A 171 -6.61 11.99 8.95
N GLY A 172 -7.94 11.95 8.91
CA GLY A 172 -8.73 12.98 8.24
C GLY A 172 -8.73 14.31 9.00
N PRO A 173 -9.17 15.39 8.35
CA PRO A 173 -9.14 16.73 8.95
C PRO A 173 -10.10 16.88 10.14
N TYR A 174 -11.13 16.02 10.25
CA TYR A 174 -12.17 16.11 11.28
C TYR A 174 -12.13 14.97 12.30
N THR A 175 -11.11 14.11 12.26
CA THR A 175 -10.99 12.97 13.18
C THR A 175 -11.03 13.46 14.63
N PHE A 176 -11.87 12.86 15.47
CA PHE A 176 -12.11 13.24 16.88
C PHE A 176 -12.51 14.71 17.13
N SER A 177 -13.13 15.36 16.14
CA SER A 177 -13.65 16.72 16.34
C SER A 177 -14.85 16.72 17.30
N ASN A 178 -14.77 17.54 18.35
CA ASN A 178 -15.88 17.79 19.27
C ASN A 178 -16.77 18.97 18.85
N THR A 179 -16.44 19.62 17.72
CA THR A 179 -17.09 20.85 17.25
C THR A 179 -17.46 20.69 15.77
N THR A 180 -18.76 20.67 15.47
CA THR A 180 -19.28 20.45 14.12
C THR A 180 -18.63 21.35 13.08
N GLY A 181 -18.07 20.75 12.02
CA GLY A 181 -17.45 21.46 10.90
C GLY A 181 -16.09 22.09 11.19
N LYS A 182 -15.48 21.85 12.36
CA LYS A 182 -14.14 22.34 12.70
C LYS A 182 -13.11 21.23 12.58
N ALA A 183 -12.08 21.49 11.79
CA ALA A 183 -10.97 20.56 11.57
C ALA A 183 -10.05 20.49 12.81
N THR A 184 -9.68 19.28 13.21
CA THR A 184 -8.71 18.97 14.27
C THR A 184 -7.28 18.94 13.74
N ILE A 185 -7.09 18.63 12.45
CA ILE A 185 -5.80 18.66 11.75
C ILE A 185 -5.92 19.58 10.53
N VAL A 186 -5.03 20.57 10.44
CA VAL A 186 -4.99 21.52 9.32
C VAL A 186 -3.60 21.47 8.67
N PRO A 187 -3.49 21.10 7.38
CA PRO A 187 -2.23 21.17 6.65
C PRO A 187 -1.68 22.60 6.57
N ILE A 188 -0.35 22.71 6.58
CA ILE A 188 0.39 23.96 6.44
C ILE A 188 1.55 23.79 5.44
N PRO A 189 1.92 24.84 4.69
CA PRO A 189 1.32 26.19 4.69
C PRO A 189 -0.01 26.27 3.94
N ASP A 190 -0.37 25.25 3.17
CA ASP A 190 -1.59 25.22 2.36
C ASP A 190 -2.66 24.33 3.00
N PRO A 191 -3.73 24.92 3.59
CA PRO A 191 -4.80 24.16 4.22
C PRO A 191 -5.73 23.45 3.23
N SER A 192 -5.59 23.68 1.92
CA SER A 192 -6.39 23.02 0.88
C SER A 192 -5.89 21.61 0.53
N VAL A 193 -4.67 21.25 0.97
CA VAL A 193 -4.10 19.92 0.79
C VAL A 193 -5.03 18.87 1.41
N HIS A 194 -5.35 17.83 0.65
CA HIS A 194 -6.21 16.75 1.10
C HIS A 194 -5.43 15.79 2.03
N ILE A 195 -6.05 15.39 3.15
CA ILE A 195 -5.54 14.40 4.11
C ILE A 195 -6.64 13.40 4.49
N GLY A 196 -6.25 12.20 4.89
CA GLY A 196 -7.18 11.16 5.35
C GLY A 196 -7.82 10.33 4.25
N GLN A 197 -7.18 10.23 3.09
CA GLN A 197 -7.66 9.35 2.03
C GLN A 197 -7.67 7.87 2.50
N ARG A 198 -8.62 7.09 1.98
CA ARG A 198 -8.76 5.64 2.19
C ARG A 198 -9.01 4.90 0.88
N GLN A 199 -8.51 5.44 -0.23
CA GLN A 199 -8.62 4.83 -1.56
C GLN A 199 -7.64 3.67 -1.71
N GLY A 200 -6.44 3.81 -1.14
CA GLY A 200 -5.46 2.74 -1.02
C GLY A 200 -4.08 3.27 -0.67
N LEU A 201 -3.04 2.47 -0.83
CA LEU A 201 -1.67 2.89 -0.51
C LEU A 201 -1.25 4.11 -1.34
N SER A 202 -0.42 4.97 -0.76
CA SER A 202 0.31 6.02 -1.47
C SER A 202 1.68 5.51 -1.96
N ASN A 203 2.35 6.30 -2.80
CA ASN A 203 3.74 6.00 -3.17
C ASN A 203 4.69 5.97 -1.97
N LEU A 204 4.47 6.82 -0.96
CA LEU A 204 5.36 6.89 0.20
C LEU A 204 5.04 5.82 1.24
N ASP A 205 3.81 5.31 1.34
CA ASP A 205 3.47 4.12 2.12
C ASP A 205 4.24 2.91 1.57
N VAL A 206 4.16 2.68 0.25
CA VAL A 206 4.91 1.62 -0.45
C VAL A 206 6.43 1.80 -0.26
N ALA A 207 6.95 3.02 -0.41
CA ALA A 207 8.37 3.30 -0.23
C ALA A 207 8.84 3.05 1.21
N LYS A 208 8.02 3.39 2.21
CA LYS A 208 8.29 3.12 3.63
C LYS A 208 8.34 1.61 3.89
N ILE A 209 7.40 0.84 3.37
CA ILE A 209 7.38 -0.63 3.48
C ILE A 209 8.63 -1.21 2.81
N ASN A 210 8.91 -0.82 1.57
CA ASN A 210 10.07 -1.31 0.83
C ASN A 210 11.40 -0.94 1.51
N THR A 211 11.49 0.22 2.15
CA THR A 211 12.67 0.62 2.92
C THR A 211 12.80 -0.16 4.23
N LEU A 212 11.70 -0.34 4.97
CA LEU A 212 11.70 -1.05 6.25
C LEU A 212 12.08 -2.53 6.10
N TYR A 213 11.62 -3.15 5.02
CA TYR A 213 11.82 -4.57 4.73
C TYR A 213 12.89 -4.84 3.65
N ASP A 214 13.63 -3.82 3.21
CA ASP A 214 14.71 -3.93 2.22
C ASP A 214 14.24 -4.59 0.89
N CYS A 215 13.01 -4.29 0.46
CA CYS A 215 12.45 -4.90 -0.74
C CYS A 215 13.19 -4.43 -2.00
N ARG A 216 13.66 -5.37 -2.81
CA ARG A 216 14.32 -5.09 -4.10
C ARG A 216 13.29 -4.99 -5.22
N ARG A 217 12.46 -3.95 -5.18
CA ARG A 217 11.40 -3.71 -6.16
C ARG A 217 11.30 -2.21 -6.45
N CYS A 218 11.13 -1.85 -7.72
CA CYS A 218 10.71 -0.51 -8.12
C CYS A 218 9.18 -0.52 -8.19
N SER A 219 8.51 0.39 -7.48
CA SER A 219 7.06 0.48 -7.54
C SER A 219 6.61 1.93 -7.64
N THR A 220 5.60 2.17 -8.46
CA THR A 220 5.04 3.50 -8.67
C THR A 220 3.54 3.39 -8.86
N ILE A 221 2.80 4.18 -8.08
CA ILE A 221 1.37 4.37 -8.22
C ILE A 221 1.17 5.65 -9.01
N LEU A 222 0.52 5.55 -10.17
CA LEU A 222 0.16 6.66 -11.04
C LEU A 222 -1.32 6.95 -10.86
N ASP A 223 -1.63 7.88 -9.97
CA ASP A 223 -2.99 8.30 -9.62
C ASP A 223 -3.38 9.60 -10.35
N ALA A 224 -3.79 9.46 -11.61
CA ALA A 224 -4.11 10.60 -12.48
C ALA A 224 -5.11 10.19 -13.57
N ALA A 225 -5.77 11.17 -14.20
CA ALA A 225 -6.63 10.90 -15.36
C ALA A 225 -5.82 10.46 -16.59
N SER A 226 -4.54 10.82 -16.67
CA SER A 226 -3.63 10.41 -17.73
C SER A 226 -2.19 10.55 -17.27
N GLY A 227 -1.28 9.84 -17.92
CA GLY A 227 0.16 9.96 -17.67
C GLY A 227 0.98 9.04 -18.57
N SER A 228 2.27 8.94 -18.28
CA SER A 228 3.19 8.04 -18.96
C SER A 228 3.99 7.20 -17.97
N LEU A 229 4.45 6.05 -18.44
CA LEU A 229 5.40 5.18 -17.76
C LEU A 229 6.48 4.72 -18.75
N THR A 230 7.71 4.65 -18.26
CA THR A 230 8.87 4.24 -19.05
C THR A 230 9.69 3.23 -18.27
N SER A 231 10.31 2.28 -18.96
CA SER A 231 11.41 1.52 -18.37
C SER A 231 12.53 2.46 -17.94
N ALA A 232 13.27 2.10 -16.88
CA ALA A 232 14.41 2.88 -16.44
C ALA A 232 15.42 3.06 -17.60
N ASN A 233 16.03 4.26 -17.66
CA ASN A 233 17.01 4.68 -18.67
C ASN A 233 16.51 4.93 -20.10
N TYR A 234 15.24 4.62 -20.44
CA TYR A 234 14.69 4.86 -21.77
C TYR A 234 15.01 6.30 -22.26
N PRO A 235 15.54 6.49 -23.49
CA PRO A 235 15.68 5.51 -24.58
C PRO A 235 17.01 4.73 -24.57
N ARG A 236 17.84 4.83 -23.53
CA ARG A 236 19.00 3.95 -23.33
C ARG A 236 18.54 2.62 -22.72
N ASN A 237 19.42 1.62 -22.81
CA ASN A 237 19.10 0.30 -22.31
C ASN A 237 18.70 0.27 -20.83
N TYR A 238 17.65 -0.50 -20.53
CA TYR A 238 17.25 -0.79 -19.15
C TYR A 238 18.31 -1.61 -18.42
N SER A 239 18.18 -1.70 -17.10
CA SER A 239 19.08 -2.47 -16.24
C SER A 239 18.66 -3.94 -16.12
N ASP A 240 19.62 -4.82 -15.91
CA ASP A 240 19.39 -6.23 -15.59
C ASP A 240 18.79 -6.42 -14.18
N ASN A 241 18.16 -7.57 -13.97
CA ASN A 241 17.62 -8.04 -12.68
C ASN A 241 16.66 -7.05 -11.99
N THR A 242 15.83 -6.39 -12.79
CA THR A 242 14.83 -5.44 -12.29
C THR A 242 13.46 -6.08 -12.15
N ASN A 243 12.70 -5.62 -11.17
CA ASN A 243 11.28 -5.91 -11.04
C ASN A 243 10.58 -4.59 -10.75
N CYS A 244 10.05 -3.97 -11.81
CA CYS A 244 9.32 -2.70 -11.72
C CYS A 244 7.83 -2.93 -11.91
N VAL A 245 7.03 -2.26 -11.08
CA VAL A 245 5.58 -2.37 -11.09
C VAL A 245 4.96 -0.98 -11.09
N TRP A 246 4.04 -0.73 -12.02
CA TRP A 246 3.22 0.47 -12.04
C TRP A 246 1.76 0.10 -11.76
N LEU A 247 1.18 0.70 -10.74
CA LEU A 247 -0.25 0.64 -10.49
C LEU A 247 -0.89 1.92 -11.03
N LEU A 248 -1.64 1.78 -12.12
CA LEU A 248 -2.43 2.87 -12.69
C LEU A 248 -3.76 2.93 -11.95
N ARG A 249 -4.07 4.10 -11.38
CA ARG A 249 -5.32 4.35 -10.66
C ARG A 249 -5.96 5.60 -11.22
N THR A 250 -7.23 5.52 -11.60
CA THR A 250 -7.97 6.68 -12.10
C THR A 250 -9.29 6.84 -11.39
N ARG A 251 -9.94 8.00 -11.57
CA ARG A 251 -11.30 8.26 -11.10
C ARG A 251 -12.38 7.79 -12.10
N SER A 252 -12.01 7.47 -13.33
CA SER A 252 -12.95 6.96 -14.35
C SER A 252 -13.06 5.45 -14.28
N ARG A 253 -14.08 4.86 -14.91
CA ARG A 253 -14.35 3.42 -14.87
C ARG A 253 -13.41 2.57 -15.75
N LYS A 254 -12.66 3.16 -16.67
CA LYS A 254 -11.77 2.42 -17.59
C LYS A 254 -10.45 3.14 -17.80
N ILE A 255 -9.39 2.34 -17.97
CA ILE A 255 -8.04 2.79 -18.33
C ILE A 255 -7.69 2.23 -19.71
N SER A 256 -7.29 3.08 -20.63
CA SER A 256 -6.60 2.70 -21.87
C SER A 256 -5.10 2.88 -21.70
N LEU A 257 -4.32 1.87 -22.08
CA LEU A 257 -2.85 1.89 -22.11
C LEU A 257 -2.36 1.67 -23.54
N HIS A 258 -1.46 2.53 -23.99
CA HIS A 258 -0.87 2.51 -25.32
C HIS A 258 0.65 2.59 -25.25
N PHE A 259 1.34 1.62 -25.85
CA PHE A 259 2.81 1.63 -25.98
C PHE A 259 3.22 2.49 -27.18
N GLN A 260 4.06 3.50 -26.95
CA GLN A 260 4.63 4.37 -27.98
C GLN A 260 5.96 3.82 -28.51
N ALA A 261 6.70 3.13 -27.64
CA ALA A 261 7.90 2.40 -27.99
C ALA A 261 7.96 1.09 -27.20
N PHE A 262 8.47 0.03 -27.83
CA PHE A 262 8.60 -1.27 -27.19
C PHE A 262 9.75 -2.05 -27.82
N GLU A 263 10.82 -2.23 -27.06
CA GLU A 263 11.97 -3.05 -27.43
C GLU A 263 12.54 -3.72 -26.17
N LEU A 264 12.29 -5.01 -26.04
CA LEU A 264 12.88 -5.86 -25.01
C LEU A 264 13.70 -6.97 -25.64
N GLN A 265 14.63 -7.53 -24.87
CA GLN A 265 15.34 -8.75 -25.24
C GLN A 265 14.33 -9.85 -25.63
N LYS A 266 14.45 -10.34 -26.87
CA LYS A 266 13.58 -11.39 -27.36
C LYS A 266 14.10 -12.76 -26.93
N THR A 267 13.32 -13.45 -26.11
CA THR A 267 13.58 -14.84 -25.72
C THR A 267 12.40 -15.74 -26.06
N ARG A 268 12.59 -17.06 -26.11
CA ARG A 268 11.50 -17.99 -26.38
C ARG A 268 10.48 -17.92 -25.24
N GLY A 269 9.23 -17.58 -25.57
CA GLY A 269 8.16 -17.43 -24.57
C GLY A 269 8.29 -16.21 -23.66
N CYS A 270 9.26 -15.33 -23.93
CA CYS A 270 9.55 -14.17 -23.08
C CYS A 270 9.84 -14.56 -21.62
N GLU A 271 10.61 -15.64 -21.44
CA GLU A 271 11.02 -16.12 -20.11
C GLU A 271 12.18 -15.33 -19.50
N GLY A 272 12.93 -14.58 -20.32
CA GLY A 272 13.88 -13.56 -19.87
C GLY A 272 13.16 -12.25 -19.54
N ASP A 273 13.41 -11.20 -20.32
CA ASP A 273 12.76 -9.91 -20.13
C ASP A 273 11.31 -9.90 -20.64
N TYR A 274 10.38 -9.31 -19.89
CA TYR A 274 8.98 -9.16 -20.32
C TYR A 274 8.25 -7.99 -19.67
N VAL A 275 7.25 -7.48 -20.39
CA VAL A 275 6.12 -6.74 -19.79
C VAL A 275 4.91 -7.67 -19.69
N LYS A 276 4.17 -7.56 -18.59
CA LYS A 276 2.88 -8.21 -18.36
C LYS A 276 1.90 -7.20 -17.78
N VAL A 277 0.64 -7.24 -18.23
CA VAL A 277 -0.40 -6.27 -17.83
C VAL A 277 -1.62 -7.00 -17.31
N TYR A 278 -2.15 -6.51 -16.18
CA TYR A 278 -3.27 -7.10 -15.45
C TYR A 278 -4.46 -6.14 -15.39
N ASP A 279 -5.67 -6.69 -15.47
CA ASP A 279 -6.96 -6.00 -15.37
C ASP A 279 -7.39 -5.81 -13.91
N GLY A 280 -6.64 -5.01 -13.17
CA GLY A 280 -6.89 -4.74 -11.75
C GLY A 280 -5.64 -4.25 -11.04
N SER A 281 -5.65 -4.24 -9.70
CA SER A 281 -4.54 -3.73 -8.88
C SER A 281 -3.49 -4.77 -8.47
N SER A 282 -3.62 -6.02 -8.90
CA SER A 282 -2.81 -7.11 -8.39
C SER A 282 -2.42 -8.13 -9.46
N LYS A 283 -1.44 -8.98 -9.14
CA LYS A 283 -1.03 -10.10 -10.00
C LYS A 283 -2.00 -11.28 -10.01
N SER A 284 -2.99 -11.28 -9.12
CA SER A 284 -4.12 -12.23 -9.11
C SER A 284 -5.28 -11.78 -10.01
N SER A 285 -5.24 -10.53 -10.49
CA SER A 285 -6.25 -10.00 -11.42
C SER A 285 -6.16 -10.68 -12.80
N PRO A 286 -7.23 -10.67 -13.62
CA PRO A 286 -7.19 -11.19 -14.98
C PRO A 286 -6.05 -10.57 -15.81
N VAL A 287 -5.49 -11.31 -16.76
CA VAL A 287 -4.35 -10.85 -17.57
C VAL A 287 -4.87 -10.18 -18.85
N LEU A 288 -4.53 -8.90 -19.07
CA LEU A 288 -4.80 -8.19 -20.32
C LEU A 288 -3.73 -8.47 -21.38
N MET A 289 -2.47 -8.55 -20.95
CA MET A 289 -1.34 -8.88 -21.80
C MET A 289 -0.42 -9.84 -21.06
N ASN A 290 -0.22 -11.04 -21.61
CA ASN A 290 0.71 -12.01 -21.03
C ASN A 290 2.17 -11.57 -21.27
N LYS A 291 3.16 -12.34 -20.78
CA LYS A 291 4.58 -12.03 -20.97
C LYS A 291 4.88 -11.70 -22.44
N THR A 292 5.25 -10.44 -22.69
CA THR A 292 5.49 -9.90 -24.04
C THR A 292 6.88 -9.26 -24.09
N CYS A 293 7.62 -9.53 -25.17
CA CYS A 293 9.01 -9.14 -25.38
C CYS A 293 9.33 -9.04 -26.89
N GLY A 294 10.51 -8.53 -27.24
CA GLY A 294 10.89 -8.21 -28.62
C GLY A 294 10.56 -6.77 -28.98
N SER A 295 10.45 -6.49 -30.28
CA SER A 295 10.32 -5.12 -30.83
C SER A 295 8.96 -4.82 -31.47
N GLU A 296 8.00 -5.75 -31.36
CA GLU A 296 6.63 -5.53 -31.84
C GLU A 296 5.84 -4.73 -30.80
N ILE A 297 5.29 -3.59 -31.21
CA ILE A 297 4.49 -2.73 -30.34
C ILE A 297 3.15 -3.43 -30.04
N PRO A 298 2.79 -3.66 -28.76
CA PRO A 298 1.51 -4.26 -28.41
C PRO A 298 0.31 -3.39 -28.82
N ASN A 299 -0.82 -4.03 -29.10
CA ASN A 299 -2.10 -3.34 -29.30
C ASN A 299 -2.55 -2.58 -28.04
N GLU A 300 -3.46 -1.62 -28.21
CA GLU A 300 -4.09 -0.91 -27.09
C GLU A 300 -4.74 -1.90 -26.10
N LEU A 301 -4.48 -1.68 -24.81
CA LEU A 301 -5.04 -2.47 -23.72
C LEU A 301 -6.05 -1.62 -22.97
N VAL A 302 -7.25 -2.17 -22.74
CA VAL A 302 -8.33 -1.48 -22.03
C VAL A 302 -8.72 -2.29 -20.80
N ALA A 303 -8.54 -1.71 -19.61
CA ALA A 303 -9.00 -2.31 -18.36
C ALA A 303 -10.52 -2.23 -18.23
N SER A 304 -11.11 -3.23 -17.58
CA SER A 304 -12.53 -3.25 -17.21
C SER A 304 -12.86 -2.34 -16.03
N SER A 305 -11.83 -1.91 -15.29
CA SER A 305 -11.95 -1.12 -14.08
C SER A 305 -11.09 0.16 -14.11
N ASN A 306 -11.11 0.89 -13.00
CA ASN A 306 -10.28 2.07 -12.77
C ASN A 306 -8.87 1.75 -12.26
N LEU A 307 -8.46 0.48 -12.33
CA LEU A 307 -7.20 -0.06 -11.86
C LEU A 307 -6.56 -0.93 -12.95
N MET A 308 -5.27 -0.74 -13.19
CA MET A 308 -4.47 -1.56 -14.09
C MET A 308 -3.05 -1.69 -13.54
N LEU A 309 -2.51 -2.92 -13.51
CA LEU A 309 -1.16 -3.19 -13.04
C LEU A 309 -0.27 -3.54 -14.23
N VAL A 310 0.85 -2.82 -14.37
CA VAL A 310 1.90 -3.12 -15.35
C VAL A 310 3.11 -3.65 -14.61
N GLU A 311 3.57 -4.84 -14.96
CA GLU A 311 4.79 -5.45 -14.43
C GLU A 311 5.84 -5.53 -15.54
N PHE A 312 7.05 -5.06 -15.23
CA PHE A 312 8.24 -5.22 -16.05
C PHE A 312 9.31 -5.98 -15.25
N VAL A 313 9.76 -7.10 -15.80
CA VAL A 313 10.80 -7.93 -15.19
C VAL A 313 11.92 -8.13 -16.19
N THR A 314 13.15 -8.02 -15.71
CA THR A 314 14.35 -8.30 -16.49
C THR A 314 15.20 -9.39 -15.86
N ASP A 315 15.85 -10.20 -16.70
CA ASP A 315 16.81 -11.20 -16.27
C ASP A 315 18.24 -10.62 -16.18
N GLY A 316 19.24 -11.49 -16.09
CA GLY A 316 20.66 -11.09 -16.00
C GLY A 316 21.40 -11.02 -17.34
N ASN A 317 20.72 -11.11 -18.48
CA ASN A 317 21.33 -11.41 -19.78
C ASN A 317 20.79 -10.52 -20.91
N ASN A 318 21.61 -9.56 -21.37
CA ASN A 318 21.31 -8.65 -22.47
C ASN A 318 20.13 -7.72 -22.15
N THR A 319 20.23 -6.50 -22.64
CA THR A 319 19.20 -5.47 -22.46
C THR A 319 18.94 -4.79 -23.79
N ALA A 320 17.81 -4.11 -23.90
CA ALA A 320 17.42 -3.33 -25.09
C ALA A 320 16.91 -1.95 -24.67
N SER A 321 16.49 -1.11 -25.61
CA SER A 321 16.14 0.29 -25.31
C SER A 321 14.95 0.45 -24.35
N GLY A 322 14.09 -0.56 -24.22
CA GLY A 322 13.00 -0.61 -23.26
C GLY A 322 11.67 -0.16 -23.85
N PHE A 323 10.83 0.49 -23.04
CA PHE A 323 9.51 0.94 -23.48
C PHE A 323 9.15 2.32 -22.96
N GLU A 324 8.26 2.97 -23.70
CA GLU A 324 7.48 4.13 -23.27
C GLU A 324 6.00 3.83 -23.56
N ALA A 325 5.16 4.06 -22.56
CA ALA A 325 3.72 3.89 -22.67
C ALA A 325 2.98 5.07 -22.04
N THR A 326 1.81 5.37 -22.58
CA THR A 326 0.89 6.39 -22.06
C THR A 326 -0.42 5.75 -21.68
N PHE A 327 -1.03 6.23 -20.60
CA PHE A 327 -2.37 5.82 -20.19
C PHE A 327 -3.31 7.01 -20.10
N THR A 328 -4.58 6.75 -20.37
CA THR A 328 -5.66 7.73 -20.21
C THR A 328 -6.90 7.08 -19.64
N SER A 329 -7.62 7.81 -18.81
CA SER A 329 -8.95 7.43 -18.36
C SER A 329 -9.93 7.57 -19.52
N GLY A 330 -10.64 6.50 -19.87
CA GLY A 330 -11.71 6.58 -20.86
C GLY A 330 -12.79 7.56 -20.40
N ARG A 331 -13.35 8.37 -21.31
CA ARG A 331 -14.57 9.13 -20.99
C ARG A 331 -15.70 8.13 -20.78
N SER A 332 -16.52 8.34 -19.75
CA SER A 332 -17.82 7.67 -19.67
C SER A 332 -18.64 8.12 -20.89
N GLU A 333 -18.96 7.17 -21.78
CA GLU A 333 -19.94 7.36 -22.84
C GLU A 333 -21.31 7.71 -22.28
#